data_AF-A0AAE4RI55-F1
#
_entry.id   AF-A0AAE4RI55-F1
#
_cell.length_a   1.000
_cell.length_b   1.000
_cell.length_c   1.000
_cell.angle_alpha   90.00
_cell.angle_beta   90.00
_cell.angle_gamma   90.00
#
_symmetry.space_group_name_H-M   'P 1'
#
loop_
_entity.id
_entity.type
_entity.pdbx_description
1 polymer ?
#
loop_
_entity_poly.entity_id
_entity_poly.type
_entity_poly.pdbx_seq_one_letter_code
_entity_poly.pdbx_strand_id
1 'polypeptide(L)'
;MILELLSRISSILDQHQGIEVYVFGSALTREDPADLDVLVIYQDRDELRRFLDDVDCRSGAIPIDVTAMTSGELASSGFLVRSKAVKIREFGPT
;
A
#
# COMPACT_ATOMS: atom_id res chain seq x y z
N MET A 1 7.38 -14.19 -3.96
CA MET A 1 6.30 -14.02 -2.97
C MET A 1 5.95 -12.55 -2.75
N ILE A 2 6.83 -11.71 -2.18
CA ILE A 2 6.52 -10.28 -1.93
C ILE A 2 6.32 -9.45 -3.22
N LEU A 3 7.17 -9.63 -4.24
CA LEU A 3 7.03 -8.94 -5.54
C LEU A 3 5.74 -9.29 -6.27
N GLU A 4 5.26 -10.53 -6.14
CA GLU A 4 3.97 -10.95 -6.71
C GLU A 4 2.81 -10.28 -5.99
N LEU A 5 2.91 -10.14 -4.66
CA LEU A 5 1.92 -9.40 -3.88
C LEU A 5 1.91 -7.92 -4.27
N LEU A 6 3.08 -7.28 -4.39
CA LEU A 6 3.19 -5.88 -4.82
C LEU A 6 2.61 -5.68 -6.23
N SER A 7 2.86 -6.62 -7.14
CA SER A 7 2.29 -6.60 -8.49
C SER A 7 0.76 -6.73 -8.47
N ARG A 8 0.21 -7.58 -7.59
CA ARG A 8 -1.25 -7.70 -7.40
C ARG A 8 -1.87 -6.42 -6.86
N ILE A 9 -1.28 -5.84 -5.81
CA ILE A 9 -1.77 -4.58 -5.24
C ILE A 9 -1.66 -3.45 -6.26
N SER A 10 -0.60 -3.41 -7.06
CA SER A 10 -0.49 -2.44 -8.17
C SER A 10 -1.58 -2.63 -9.22
N SER A 11 -1.90 -3.88 -9.59
CA SER A 11 -2.99 -4.15 -10.54
C SER A 11 -4.38 -3.81 -9.98
N ILE A 12 -4.60 -3.99 -8.68
CA ILE A 12 -5.84 -3.54 -8.01
C ILE A 12 -5.88 -2.01 -8.01
N LEU A 13 -4.77 -1.35 -7.67
CA LEU A 13 -4.67 0.11 -7.64
C LEU A 13 -5.06 0.75 -8.98
N ASP A 14 -4.77 0.12 -10.12
CA ASP A 14 -5.18 0.64 -11.44
C ASP A 14 -6.69 0.67 -11.66
N GLN A 15 -7.47 -0.03 -10.82
CA GLN A 15 -8.94 -0.05 -10.84
C GLN A 15 -9.55 1.02 -9.92
N HIS A 16 -8.74 1.67 -9.06
CA HIS A 16 -9.20 2.63 -8.06
C HIS A 16 -8.63 4.01 -8.32
N GLN A 17 -9.51 5.01 -8.43
CA GLN A 17 -9.09 6.41 -8.59
C GLN A 17 -9.00 7.11 -7.24
N GLY A 18 -8.02 8.02 -7.08
CA GLY A 18 -7.87 8.79 -5.84
C GLY A 18 -7.30 7.98 -4.66
N ILE A 19 -6.79 6.78 -4.94
CA ILE A 19 -6.00 5.98 -4.01
C ILE A 19 -4.52 6.08 -4.41
N GLU A 20 -3.65 6.26 -3.43
CA GLU A 20 -2.21 6.09 -3.59
C GLU A 20 -1.69 5.11 -2.56
N VAL A 21 -0.77 4.24 -2.96
CA VAL A 21 -0.24 3.20 -2.09
C VAL A 21 1.27 3.31 -2.00
N TYR A 22 1.76 3.22 -0.78
CA TYR A 22 3.18 3.21 -0.45
C TYR A 22 3.49 1.98 0.40
N VAL A 23 4.69 1.44 0.25
CA VAL A 23 5.22 0.33 1.03
C VAL A 23 6.26 0.88 1.99
N PHE A 24 6.26 0.41 3.24
CA PHE A 24 7.29 0.75 4.21
C PHE A 24 7.67 -0.46 5.07
N GLY A 25 8.44 -0.23 6.13
CA GLY A 25 8.71 -1.26 7.12
C GLY A 25 9.64 -2.36 6.63
N SER A 26 9.40 -3.58 7.12
CA SER A 26 10.33 -4.70 6.97
C SER A 26 10.51 -5.15 5.51
N ALA A 27 9.46 -4.99 4.69
CA ALA A 27 9.45 -5.30 3.27
C ALA A 27 10.45 -4.49 2.42
N LEU A 28 10.92 -3.34 2.92
CA LEU A 28 11.95 -2.54 2.24
C LEU A 28 13.38 -3.04 2.47
N THR A 29 13.60 -3.91 3.47
CA THR A 29 14.95 -4.28 3.93
C THR A 29 15.19 -5.78 4.01
N ARG A 30 14.14 -6.61 3.92
CA ARG A 30 14.20 -8.06 4.03
C ARG A 30 13.67 -8.71 2.76
N GLU A 31 14.32 -9.79 2.33
CA GLU A 31 13.92 -10.56 1.14
C GLU A 31 12.63 -11.38 1.37
N ASP A 32 12.38 -11.78 2.63
CA ASP A 32 11.20 -12.55 3.05
C ASP A 32 10.58 -11.91 4.30
N PRO A 33 9.80 -10.83 4.14
CA PRO A 33 9.13 -10.18 5.27
C PRO A 33 7.93 -11.02 5.73
N ALA A 34 7.66 -11.01 7.03
CA ALA A 34 6.54 -11.76 7.61
C ALA A 34 5.17 -11.14 7.26
N ASP A 35 5.18 -9.86 6.93
CA ASP A 35 4.05 -8.96 6.74
C ASP A 35 4.42 -7.88 5.71
N LEU A 36 3.39 -7.26 5.13
CA LEU A 36 3.56 -6.12 4.23
C LEU A 36 2.89 -4.87 4.84
N ASP A 37 3.72 -3.96 5.34
CA ASP A 37 3.26 -2.64 5.77
C ASP A 37 2.95 -1.74 4.57
N VAL A 38 1.69 -1.31 4.45
CA VAL A 38 1.24 -0.40 3.39
C VAL A 38 0.60 0.86 3.96
N LEU A 39 0.95 2.00 3.37
CA LEU A 39 0.28 3.26 3.58
C LEU A 39 -0.66 3.50 2.40
N VAL A 40 -1.95 3.68 2.69
CA VAL A 40 -2.98 4.02 1.71
C VAL A 40 -3.40 5.46 1.91
N ILE A 41 -3.16 6.29 0.90
CA ILE A 41 -3.65 7.66 0.85
C ILE A 41 -4.96 7.66 0.10
N TYR A 42 -6.01 8.20 0.70
CA TYR A 42 -7.34 8.24 0.09
C TYR A 42 -7.97 9.63 0.16
N GLN A 43 -8.87 9.92 -0.77
CA GLN A 43 -9.70 11.12 -0.75
C GLN A 43 -11.14 10.81 -0.32
N ASP A 44 -11.64 9.65 -0.73
CA ASP A 44 -12.99 9.18 -0.46
C ASP A 44 -12.96 7.89 0.36
N ARG A 45 -13.80 7.81 1.40
CA ARG A 45 -13.83 6.66 2.32
C ARG A 45 -14.51 5.43 1.71
N ASP A 46 -15.48 5.62 0.81
CA ASP A 46 -16.10 4.48 0.14
C ASP A 46 -15.12 3.84 -0.84
N GLU A 47 -14.33 4.65 -1.53
CA GLU A 47 -13.27 4.16 -2.42
C GLU A 47 -12.15 3.46 -1.65
N LEU A 48 -11.73 3.99 -0.49
CA LEU A 48 -10.82 3.29 0.42
C LEU A 48 -11.37 1.91 0.78
N ARG A 49 -12.64 1.82 1.19
CA ARG A 49 -13.26 0.55 1.57
C ARG A 49 -13.24 -0.44 0.41
N ARG A 50 -13.64 -0.03 -0.80
CA ARG A 50 -13.62 -0.90 -1.99
C ARG A 50 -12.22 -1.42 -2.29
N PHE A 51 -11.22 -0.53 -2.23
CA PHE A 51 -9.83 -0.91 -2.43
C PHE A 51 -9.37 -1.95 -1.39
N LEU A 52 -9.69 -1.76 -0.11
CA LEU A 52 -9.32 -2.70 0.94
C LEU A 52 -10.03 -4.04 0.80
N ASP A 53 -11.32 -4.05 0.42
CA ASP A 53 -12.07 -5.28 0.16
C ASP A 53 -11.43 -6.07 -1.02
N ASP A 54 -11.02 -5.39 -2.09
CA ASP A 54 -10.33 -6.01 -3.23
C ASP A 54 -8.93 -6.54 -2.87
N VAL A 55 -8.20 -5.81 -2.03
CA VAL A 55 -6.90 -6.26 -1.51
C VAL A 55 -7.07 -7.49 -0.62
N ASP A 56 -8.01 -7.48 0.32
CA ASP A 56 -8.26 -8.60 1.24
C ASP A 56 -8.69 -9.87 0.49
N CYS A 57 -9.53 -9.74 -0.55
CA CYS A 57 -9.92 -10.87 -1.39
C CYS A 57 -8.76 -11.49 -2.18
N ARG A 58 -7.64 -10.77 -2.37
CA ARG A 58 -6.57 -11.15 -3.32
C ARG A 58 -5.17 -11.21 -2.70
N SER A 59 -5.02 -10.85 -1.43
CA SER A 59 -3.76 -10.70 -0.69
C SER A 59 -3.01 -12.01 -0.40
N GLY A 60 -3.66 -13.17 -0.58
CA GLY A 60 -2.98 -14.46 -0.42
C GLY A 60 -2.58 -14.73 1.03
N ALA A 61 -1.40 -15.35 1.24
CA ALA A 61 -0.98 -15.85 2.55
C ALA A 61 -0.16 -14.86 3.40
N ILE A 62 0.34 -13.76 2.81
CA ILE A 62 1.14 -12.77 3.55
C ILE A 62 0.16 -11.74 4.17
N PRO A 63 0.17 -11.54 5.49
CA PRO A 63 -0.59 -10.47 6.14
C PRO A 63 -0.20 -9.08 5.60
N ILE A 64 -1.20 -8.22 5.41
CA ILE A 64 -0.99 -6.83 4.99
C ILE A 64 -1.45 -5.92 6.13
N ASP A 65 -0.51 -5.14 6.67
CA ASP A 65 -0.78 -4.17 7.71
C ASP A 65 -1.02 -2.79 7.07
N VAL A 66 -2.27 -2.34 7.15
CA VAL A 66 -2.73 -1.13 6.46
C VAL A 66 -2.77 0.06 7.42
N THR A 67 -2.01 1.09 7.08
CA THR A 67 -2.19 2.46 7.60
C THR A 67 -2.93 3.28 6.56
N ALA A 68 -4.10 3.84 6.88
CA ALA A 68 -4.85 4.68 5.96
C ALA A 68 -4.87 6.14 6.43
N MET A 69 -4.57 7.07 5.53
CA MET A 69 -4.56 8.51 5.83
C MET A 69 -5.15 9.31 4.66
N THR A 70 -5.81 10.42 4.96
CA THR A 70 -6.10 11.44 3.95
C THR A 70 -4.83 12.22 3.59
N SER A 71 -4.82 12.90 2.45
CA SER A 71 -3.68 13.75 2.06
C SER A 71 -3.37 14.84 3.10
N GLY A 72 -4.39 15.38 3.79
CA GLY A 72 -4.20 16.38 4.85
C GLY A 72 -3.56 15.81 6.12
N GLU A 73 -3.96 14.61 6.54
CA GLU A 73 -3.33 13.90 7.66
C GLU A 73 -1.88 13.55 7.31
N LEU A 74 -1.62 13.10 6.07
CA LEU A 74 -0.27 12.77 5.66
C LEU A 74 0.67 14.00 5.73
N ALA A 75 0.23 15.14 5.19
CA ALA A 75 1.02 16.36 5.14
C ALA A 75 1.41 16.88 6.53
N SER A 76 0.54 16.69 7.52
CA SER A 76 0.77 17.13 8.91
C SER A 76 1.53 16.10 9.76
N SER A 77 1.56 14.83 9.35
CA SER A 77 2.10 13.74 10.16
C SER A 77 3.62 13.58 10.09
N GLY A 78 4.28 13.99 9.01
CA GLY A 78 5.69 13.66 8.73
C GLY A 78 5.95 12.17 8.49
N PHE A 79 4.92 11.38 8.19
CA PHE A 79 5.02 9.92 8.08
C PHE A 79 6.02 9.46 7.02
N LEU A 80 5.90 9.95 5.77
CA LEU A 80 6.78 9.54 4.66
C LEU A 80 8.27 9.71 4.98
N VAL A 81 8.62 10.81 5.66
CA VAL A 81 10.01 11.11 6.04
C VAL A 81 10.52 10.10 7.08
N ARG A 82 9.71 9.73 8.06
CA ARG A 82 10.11 8.79 9.12
C ARG A 82 10.12 7.34 8.66
N SER A 83 9.10 6.92 7.91
CA SER A 83 8.92 5.53 7.49
C SER A 83 9.73 5.19 6.23
N LYS A 84 10.24 6.20 5.51
CA LYS A 84 10.91 6.05 4.21
C LYS A 84 10.03 5.30 3.21
N ALA A 85 8.71 5.52 3.29
CA ALA A 85 7.75 4.79 2.47
C ALA A 85 7.99 5.07 0.98
N VAL A 86 7.92 4.00 0.18
CA VAL A 86 8.21 4.01 -1.26
C VAL A 86 6.91 3.76 -2.01
N LYS A 87 6.65 4.50 -3.09
CA LYS A 87 5.39 4.37 -3.83
C LYS A 87 5.33 3.01 -4.53
N ILE A 88 4.19 2.32 -4.44
CA ILE A 88 4.11 0.94 -4.96
C ILE A 88 4.37 0.84 -6.47
N ARG A 89 4.04 1.91 -7.21
CA ARG A 89 4.26 2.00 -8.66
C ARG A 89 5.74 1.97 -9.06
N GLU A 90 6.66 2.18 -8.13
CA GLU A 90 8.10 2.05 -8.37
C GLU A 90 8.54 0.57 -8.43
N PHE A 91 7.66 -0.38 -8.08
CA PHE A 91 7.94 -1.82 -8.11
C PHE A 91 7.27 -2.56 -9.28
N GLY A 92 6.47 -1.88 -10.11
CA GLY A 92 5.81 -2.47 -11.28
C GLY A 92 6.72 -2.51 -12.52
N PRO A 93 6.47 -3.40 -13.50
CA PRO A 93 7.16 -3.33 -14.78
C PRO A 93 6.76 -2.04 -15.51
N THR A 94 7.76 -1.25 -15.92
CA THR A 94 7.60 -0.15 -16.89
C THR A 94 6.99 -0.59 -18.20
#